data_AF-A0A974SKJ4-F1
#
_entry.id   AF-A0A974SKJ4-F1
#
_cell.length_a   1.000
_cell.length_b   1.000
_cell.length_c   1.000
_cell.angle_alpha   90.00
_cell.angle_beta   90.00
_cell.angle_gamma   90.00
#
_symmetry.space_group_name_H-M   'P 1'
#
loop_
_entity.id
_entity.type
_entity.pdbx_description
1 polymer ?
#
loop_
_entity_poly.entity_id
_entity_poly.type
_entity_poly.pdbx_seq_one_letter_code
_entity_poly.pdbx_strand_id
1 'polypeptide(L)'
;MSDHDELSLVSDGEEFLLLAKPDQSHFLLRFKPDGLAADLSGEDAERFRGDYETVKSQFPDWSSDQVLAQLWDQGGYSWLAAQDG
;
A
#
# COMPACT_ATOMS: atom_id res chain seq x y z
N MET A 1 -15.96 -6.51 22.68
CA MET A 1 -15.06 -5.43 22.25
C MET A 1 -14.45 -5.95 20.97
N SER A 2 -14.93 -5.50 19.82
CA SER A 2 -14.41 -5.96 18.54
C SER A 2 -13.10 -5.21 18.32
N ASP A 3 -11.98 -5.92 18.33
CA ASP A 3 -10.72 -5.44 17.78
C ASP A 3 -10.95 -5.18 16.28
N HIS A 4 -11.51 -4.02 15.96
CA HIS A 4 -11.30 -3.42 14.66
C HIS A 4 -9.86 -2.96 14.71
N ASP A 5 -8.94 -3.79 14.23
CA ASP A 5 -7.60 -3.34 13.88
C ASP A 5 -7.77 -2.28 12.77
N GLU A 6 -8.00 -1.04 13.18
CA GLU A 6 -8.20 0.07 12.27
C GLU A 6 -6.90 0.31 11.50
N LEU A 7 -6.99 0.19 10.18
CA LEU A 7 -5.90 0.53 9.30
C LEU A 7 -5.58 2.03 9.48
N SER A 8 -4.34 2.31 9.86
CA SER A 8 -3.81 3.65 10.06
C SER A 8 -3.17 4.16 8.79
N LEU A 9 -3.20 5.48 8.58
CA LEU A 9 -2.57 6.12 7.44
C LEU A 9 -1.04 5.96 7.49
N VAL A 10 -0.47 5.37 6.43
CA VAL A 10 0.98 5.25 6.25
C VAL A 10 1.49 6.29 5.26
N SER A 11 0.77 6.48 4.15
CA SER A 11 1.15 7.43 3.10
C SER A 11 -0.08 7.89 2.34
N ASP A 12 -0.14 9.17 2.02
CA ASP A 12 -1.22 9.76 1.22
C ASP A 12 -0.61 10.55 0.05
N GLY A 13 -1.15 10.34 -1.14
CA GLY A 13 -0.87 11.08 -2.36
C GLY A 13 -2.17 11.48 -3.05
N GLU A 14 -2.09 12.18 -4.17
CA GLU A 14 -3.28 12.58 -4.94
C GLU A 14 -4.00 11.37 -5.54
N GLU A 15 -3.25 10.40 -6.05
CA GLU A 15 -3.77 9.23 -6.77
C GLU A 15 -3.74 7.97 -5.91
N PHE A 16 -2.77 7.85 -5.00
CA PHE A 16 -2.58 6.67 -4.17
C PHE A 16 -2.77 6.94 -2.68
N LEU A 17 -3.21 5.92 -1.97
CA LEU A 17 -3.31 5.90 -0.51
C LEU A 17 -2.78 4.58 0.01
N LEU A 18 -1.96 4.62 1.05
CA LEU A 18 -1.49 3.44 1.76
C LEU A 18 -1.95 3.50 3.21
N LEU A 19 -2.71 2.50 3.62
CA LEU A 19 -3.09 2.26 5.00
C LEU A 19 -2.43 0.97 5.49
N ALA A 20 -2.18 0.84 6.79
CA ALA A 20 -1.66 -0.39 7.38
C ALA A 20 -2.08 -0.55 8.84
N LYS A 21 -2.08 -1.78 9.33
CA LYS A 21 -2.15 -2.03 10.77
C LYS A 21 -0.88 -1.51 11.47
N PRO A 22 -0.95 -1.15 12.77
CA PRO A 22 0.22 -0.69 13.52
C PRO A 22 1.39 -1.67 13.53
N ASP A 23 1.10 -2.98 13.48
CA ASP A 23 2.09 -4.05 13.42
C ASP A 23 2.59 -4.35 12.00
N GLN A 24 2.05 -3.67 11.00
CA GLN A 24 2.34 -3.85 9.58
C GLN A 24 2.09 -5.28 9.07
N SER A 25 1.21 -6.04 9.73
CA SER A 25 0.78 -7.38 9.28
C SER A 25 -0.21 -7.34 8.12
N HIS A 26 -0.76 -6.16 7.82
CA HIS A 26 -1.79 -5.93 6.82
C HIS A 26 -1.63 -4.52 6.25
N PHE A 27 -1.61 -4.42 4.92
CA PHE A 27 -1.61 -3.17 4.17
C PHE A 27 -2.82 -3.11 3.24
N LEU A 28 -3.31 -1.90 3.01
CA LEU A 28 -4.29 -1.59 1.98
C LEU A 28 -3.71 -0.49 1.08
N LEU A 29 -3.31 -0.87 -0.12
CA LEU A 29 -2.84 0.05 -1.16
C LEU A 29 -3.99 0.38 -2.10
N ARG A 30 -4.48 1.62 -2.05
CA ARG A 30 -5.59 2.09 -2.89
C ARG A 30 -5.09 2.97 -4.03
N PHE A 31 -5.63 2.72 -5.21
CA PHE A 31 -5.57 3.57 -6.39
C PHE A 31 -6.92 4.28 -6.55
N LYS A 32 -6.97 5.55 -6.16
CA LYS A 32 -8.18 6.37 -6.06
C LYS A 32 -8.88 6.61 -7.41
N PRO A 33 -8.18 6.88 -8.53
CA PRO A 33 -8.82 7.18 -9.81
C PRO A 33 -9.80 6.12 -10.29
N ASP A 34 -9.45 4.84 -10.11
CA ASP A 34 -10.28 3.71 -10.55
C ASP A 34 -11.02 3.01 -9.41
N GLY A 35 -10.88 3.51 -8.17
CA GLY A 35 -11.44 2.89 -6.98
C GLY A 35 -10.96 1.45 -6.80
N LEU A 36 -9.67 1.19 -7.05
CA LEU A 36 -9.06 -0.14 -6.89
C LEU A 36 -8.25 -0.19 -5.61
N ALA A 37 -8.25 -1.33 -4.94
CA ALA A 37 -7.48 -1.55 -3.73
C ALA A 37 -6.85 -2.95 -3.73
N ALA A 38 -5.55 -3.00 -3.44
CA ALA A 38 -4.84 -4.23 -3.13
C ALA A 38 -4.83 -4.42 -1.60
N ASP A 39 -5.54 -5.44 -1.14
CA ASP A 39 -5.56 -5.88 0.25
C ASP A 39 -4.45 -6.93 0.43
N LEU A 40 -3.42 -6.57 1.20
CA LEU A 40 -2.18 -7.33 1.33
C LEU A 40 -2.02 -7.80 2.76
N SER A 41 -2.05 -9.12 2.98
CA SER A 41 -1.90 -9.72 4.31
C SER A 41 -0.96 -10.92 4.27
N GLY A 42 -0.45 -11.32 5.44
CA GLY A 42 0.48 -12.45 5.54
C GLY A 42 1.76 -12.25 4.72
N GLU A 43 2.11 -13.23 3.88
CA GLU A 43 3.33 -13.20 3.06
C GLU A 43 3.37 -12.00 2.10
N ASP A 44 2.21 -11.58 1.56
CA ASP A 44 2.13 -10.42 0.67
C ASP A 44 2.41 -9.10 1.42
N ALA A 45 1.97 -8.99 2.68
CA ALA A 45 2.27 -7.84 3.53
C ALA A 45 3.76 -7.76 3.88
N GLU A 46 4.38 -8.89 4.21
CA GLU A 46 5.82 -8.95 4.51
C GLU A 46 6.66 -8.55 3.30
N ARG A 47 6.29 -9.05 2.12
CA ARG A 47 6.93 -8.68 0.85
C ARG A 47 6.72 -7.20 0.54
N PHE A 48 5.48 -6.72 0.65
CA PHE A 48 5.13 -5.32 0.39
C PHE A 48 5.91 -4.35 1.26
N ARG A 49 6.05 -4.66 2.56
CA ARG A 49 6.84 -3.85 3.48
C ARG A 49 8.30 -3.73 3.00
N GLY A 50 8.92 -4.86 2.64
CA GLY A 50 10.29 -4.88 2.15
C GLY A 50 10.47 -4.09 0.85
N ASP A 51 9.54 -4.24 -0.09
CA ASP A 51 9.54 -3.51 -1.36
C ASP A 51 9.33 -2.00 -1.13
N TYR A 52 8.40 -1.61 -0.25
CA TYR A 52 8.14 -0.20 0.10
C TYR A 52 9.34 0.48 0.76
N GLU A 53 9.96 -0.15 1.75
CA GLU A 53 11.18 0.37 2.39
C GLU A 53 12.34 0.48 1.38
N THR A 54 12.47 -0.50 0.48
CA THR A 54 13.48 -0.52 -0.57
C THR A 54 13.29 0.64 -1.55
N VAL A 55 12.07 0.86 -2.05
CA VAL A 55 11.77 1.96 -2.98
C VAL A 55 11.99 3.30 -2.31
N LYS A 56 11.53 3.50 -1.06
CA LYS A 56 11.79 4.73 -0.31
C LYS A 56 13.27 5.00 -0.08
N SER A 57 14.06 3.98 0.21
CA SER A 57 15.50 4.14 0.41
C SER A 57 16.25 4.44 -0.89
N GLN A 58 15.80 3.88 -2.03
CA GLN A 58 16.42 4.12 -3.33
C GLN A 58 16.06 5.50 -3.91
N PHE A 59 14.84 5.96 -3.64
CA PHE A 59 14.30 7.20 -4.19
C PHE A 59 13.76 8.12 -3.08
N PRO A 60 14.63 8.69 -2.23
CA PRO A 60 14.20 9.47 -1.06
C PRO A 60 13.48 10.79 -1.42
N ASP A 61 13.69 11.31 -2.63
CA ASP A 61 13.08 12.57 -3.10
C ASP A 61 11.73 12.35 -3.81
N TRP A 62 11.26 11.10 -3.93
CA TRP A 62 9.99 10.80 -4.58
C TRP A 62 8.79 11.13 -3.70
N SER A 63 7.71 11.56 -4.33
CA SER A 63 6.43 11.76 -3.66
C SER A 63 5.79 10.43 -3.26
N SER A 64 4.78 10.48 -2.39
CA SER A 64 3.93 9.34 -2.06
C SER A 64 3.40 8.65 -3.32
N ASP A 65 2.83 9.39 -4.27
CA ASP A 65 2.28 8.82 -5.50
C ASP A 65 3.34 8.12 -6.34
N GLN A 66 4.53 8.71 -6.47
CA GLN A 66 5.62 8.09 -7.25
C GLN A 66 6.06 6.76 -6.64
N VAL A 67 6.23 6.70 -5.31
CA VAL A 67 6.58 5.47 -4.59
C VAL A 67 5.47 4.43 -4.73
N LEU A 68 4.22 4.82 -4.49
CA LEU A 68 3.09 3.90 -4.49
C LEU A 68 2.73 3.41 -5.90
N ALA A 69 2.82 4.27 -6.92
CA ALA A 69 2.66 3.88 -8.33
C ALA A 69 3.73 2.88 -8.76
N GLN A 70 4.99 3.08 -8.35
CA GLN A 70 6.06 2.13 -8.63
C GLN A 70 5.75 0.75 -8.04
N LEU A 71 5.23 0.69 -6.81
CA LEU A 71 4.82 -0.58 -6.19
C LEU A 71 3.60 -1.18 -6.90
N TRP A 72 2.60 -0.36 -7.22
CA TRP A 72 1.40 -0.78 -7.94
C TRP A 72 1.72 -1.46 -9.28
N ASP A 73 2.54 -0.82 -10.10
CA ASP A 73 2.87 -1.29 -11.44
C ASP A 73 4.02 -2.29 -11.45
N GLN A 74 5.19 -1.90 -10.94
CA GLN A 74 6.42 -2.70 -11.02
C GLN A 74 6.54 -3.71 -9.87
N GLY A 75 5.98 -3.40 -8.70
CA GLY A 75 5.83 -4.38 -7.62
C GLY A 75 4.75 -5.44 -7.93
N GLY A 76 3.87 -5.15 -8.89
CA GLY A 76 2.82 -6.06 -9.37
C GLY A 76 1.60 -6.15 -8.45
N TYR A 77 1.46 -5.23 -7.49
CA TYR A 77 0.33 -5.22 -6.57
C TYR A 77 -1.00 -4.87 -7.24
N SER A 78 -0.97 -4.22 -8.42
CA SER A 78 -2.14 -4.02 -9.27
C SER A 78 -2.85 -5.32 -9.67
N TRP A 79 -2.13 -6.45 -9.76
CA TRP A 79 -2.73 -7.76 -10.07
C TRP A 79 -3.54 -8.35 -8.92
N LEU A 80 -3.25 -7.93 -7.69
CA LEU A 80 -3.97 -8.33 -6.49
C LEU A 80 -5.13 -7.38 -6.17
N ALA A 81 -5.25 -6.29 -6.93
CA ALA A 81 -6.24 -5.27 -6.67
C ALA A 81 -7.65 -5.72 -7.08
N ALA A 82 -8.62 -5.39 -6.23
CA ALA A 82 -10.04 -5.53 -6.50
C ALA A 82 -10.72 -4.16 -6.39
N GLN A 83 -11.98 -4.05 -6.83
CA GLN A 83 -12.78 -2.86 -6.58
C GLN A 83 -12.89 -2.62 -5.07
N ASP A 84 -12.52 -1.41 -4.66
CA ASP A 84 -12.70 -0.90 -3.30
C ASP A 84 -14.20 -0.68 -3.10
N GLY A 85 -14.81 -1.47 -2.21
CA GLY A 85 -16.26 -1.56 -2.03
C GLY A 85 -16.90 -0.35 -1.37
#